data_AF-A0A514CH16-F1
#
_entry.id   AF-A0A514CH16-F1
#
_cell.length_a   1.000
_cell.length_b   1.000
_cell.length_c   1.000
_cell.angle_alpha   90.00
_cell.angle_beta   90.00
_cell.angle_gamma   90.00
#
_symmetry.space_group_name_H-M   'P 1'
#
loop_
_entity.id
_entity.type
_entity.pdbx_description
1 polymer ?
#
loop_
_entity_poly.entity_id
_entity_poly.type
_entity_poly.pdbx_seq_one_letter_code
_entity_poly.pdbx_strand_id
1 'polypeptide(L)'
;MATKNTSFDEVEKLLQEIGHKIEELITKGAQMSGDAKVEVESKVEALKKDKSSIEKEFHRRKKEFEEEYNSKKASVSPMLEKSKAHFLAGLKELTQAVKTLIKNK
;
A
#
# COMPACT_ATOMS: atom_id res chain seq x y z
N MET A 1 17.23 9.50 -3.63
CA MET A 1 16.55 8.19 -3.63
C MET A 1 15.14 8.43 -3.12
N ALA A 2 14.14 8.40 -4.00
CA ALA A 2 12.75 8.64 -3.61
C ALA A 2 12.27 7.42 -2.83
N THR A 3 12.11 7.58 -1.52
CA THR A 3 11.56 6.58 -0.61
C THR A 3 10.10 6.33 -0.98
N LYS A 4 9.90 5.38 -1.88
CA LYS A 4 8.60 4.83 -2.24
C LYS A 4 8.15 3.86 -1.15
N ASN A 5 8.12 4.31 0.11
CA ASN A 5 7.43 3.58 1.17
C ASN A 5 5.94 3.71 0.82
N THR A 6 5.30 2.61 0.51
CA THR A 6 3.86 2.61 0.25
C THR A 6 3.14 2.82 1.57
N SER A 7 1.94 3.41 1.55
CA SER A 7 1.13 3.63 2.75
C SER A 7 0.88 2.34 3.54
N PHE A 8 0.93 1.18 2.86
CA PHE A 8 0.88 -0.14 3.49
C PHE A 8 2.13 -0.45 4.32
N ASP A 9 3.32 -0.05 3.87
CA ASP A 9 4.58 -0.28 4.61
C ASP A 9 4.61 0.52 5.93
N GLU A 10 3.99 1.69 5.95
CA GLU A 10 3.86 2.51 7.17
C GLU A 10 2.93 1.85 8.20
N VAL A 11 1.81 1.30 7.73
CA VAL A 11 0.87 0.55 8.59
C VAL A 11 1.49 -0.75 9.09
N GLU A 12 2.28 -1.44 8.25
CA GLU A 12 3.01 -2.66 8.64
C GLU A 12 4.04 -2.38 9.73
N LYS A 13 4.80 -1.28 9.63
CA LYS A 13 5.69 -0.81 10.70
C LYS A 13 4.94 -0.49 11.98
N LEU A 14 3.80 0.19 11.90
CA LEU A 14 2.99 0.50 13.07
C LEU A 14 2.50 -0.77 13.77
N LEU A 15 2.08 -1.79 13.02
CA LEU A 15 1.68 -3.09 13.58
C LEU A 15 2.84 -3.81 14.27
N GLN A 16 4.06 -3.72 13.73
CA GLN A 16 5.27 -4.22 14.38
C GLN A 16 5.59 -3.48 15.68
N GLU A 17 5.53 -2.14 15.67
CA GLU A 17 5.74 -1.31 16.86
C GLU A 17 4.72 -1.63 17.97
N ILE A 18 3.45 -1.84 17.62
CA ILE A 18 2.42 -2.29 18.56
C ILE A 18 2.80 -3.66 19.14
N GLY A 19 3.30 -4.58 18.32
CA GLY A 19 3.80 -5.88 18.78
C GLY A 19 4.91 -5.74 19.81
N HIS A 20 5.93 -4.93 19.54
CA HIS A 20 7.03 -4.68 20.47
C HIS A 20 6.56 -4.03 21.78
N LYS A 21 5.62 -3.09 21.73
CA LYS A 21 5.03 -2.49 22.94
C LYS A 21 4.24 -3.51 23.76
N ILE A 22 3.54 -4.44 23.12
CA ILE A 22 2.85 -5.54 23.82
C ILE A 22 3.87 -6.44 24.53
N GLU A 23 4.99 -6.76 23.88
CA GLU A 23 6.07 -7.55 24.51
C GLU A 23 6.67 -6.82 25.71
N GLU A 24 6.94 -5.52 25.60
CA GLU A 24 7.40 -4.73 26.75
C GLU A 24 6.40 -4.75 27.91
N LEU A 25 5.10 -4.66 27.63
CA LEU A 25 4.05 -4.73 28.65
C LEU A 25 3.98 -6.12 29.30
N ILE A 26 4.19 -7.19 28.54
CA ILE A 26 4.30 -8.55 29.09
C ILE A 26 5.50 -8.65 30.03
N THR A 27 6.67 -8.18 29.61
CA THR A 27 7.88 -8.21 30.44
C THR A 27 7.71 -7.39 31.71
N LYS A 28 7.13 -6.19 31.62
CA LYS A 28 6.83 -5.34 32.79
C LYS A 28 5.79 -6.01 33.70
N GLY A 29 4.72 -6.57 33.14
CA GLY A 29 3.69 -7.30 33.90
C GLY A 29 4.22 -8.54 34.62
N ALA A 30 5.18 -9.25 34.02
CA ALA A 30 5.82 -10.40 34.64
C ALA A 30 6.66 -10.04 35.89
N GLN A 31 7.14 -8.80 35.98
CA GLN A 31 7.86 -8.26 37.15
C GLN A 31 6.89 -7.75 38.23
N MET A 32 5.60 -7.64 37.93
CA MET A 32 4.57 -7.19 38.87
C MET A 32 3.97 -8.38 39.64
N SER A 33 3.36 -8.11 40.78
CA SER A 33 2.73 -9.10 41.65
C SER A 33 1.35 -8.63 42.14
N GLY A 34 0.47 -9.59 42.47
CA GLY A 34 -0.89 -9.31 42.91
C GLY A 34 -1.81 -8.75 41.81
N ASP A 35 -2.80 -7.95 42.20
CA ASP A 35 -3.88 -7.47 41.32
C ASP A 35 -3.38 -6.66 40.12
N ALA A 36 -2.26 -5.95 40.28
CA ALA A 36 -1.65 -5.17 39.22
C ALA A 36 -1.12 -6.04 38.06
N LYS A 37 -0.69 -7.28 38.34
CA LYS A 37 -0.31 -8.24 37.31
C LYS A 37 -1.53 -8.72 36.51
N VAL A 38 -2.62 -9.06 37.20
CA VAL A 38 -3.85 -9.56 36.59
C VAL A 38 -4.48 -8.51 35.66
N GLU A 39 -4.47 -7.23 36.08
CA GLU A 39 -4.98 -6.14 35.24
C GLU A 39 -4.13 -5.94 33.97
N VAL A 40 -2.80 -6.01 34.10
CA VAL A 40 -1.87 -5.87 32.96
C VAL A 40 -2.01 -7.04 32.00
N GLU A 41 -2.09 -8.28 32.50
CA GLU A 41 -2.29 -9.47 31.66
C GLU A 41 -3.60 -9.40 30.87
N SER A 42 -4.70 -8.99 31.49
CA SER A 42 -6.00 -8.80 30.83
C SER A 42 -5.92 -7.75 29.71
N LYS A 43 -5.29 -6.60 29.97
CA LYS A 43 -5.09 -5.55 28.97
C LYS A 43 -4.19 -6.01 27.81
N VAL A 44 -3.15 -6.78 28.12
CA VAL A 44 -2.26 -7.37 27.11
C VAL A 44 -3.00 -8.35 26.21
N GLU A 45 -3.86 -9.20 26.76
CA GLU A 45 -4.67 -10.13 25.95
C GLU A 45 -5.64 -9.40 25.03
N ALA A 46 -6.28 -8.34 25.52
CA ALA A 46 -7.14 -7.49 24.69
C ALA A 46 -6.35 -6.86 23.53
N LEU A 47 -5.18 -6.28 23.81
CA LEU A 47 -4.31 -5.67 22.79
C LEU A 47 -3.82 -6.70 21.75
N LYS A 48 -3.50 -7.94 22.17
CA LYS A 48 -3.14 -9.02 21.23
C LYS A 48 -4.29 -9.38 20.31
N LYS A 49 -5.51 -9.47 20.86
CA LYS A 49 -6.72 -9.78 20.08
C LYS A 49 -7.02 -8.69 19.07
N ASP A 50 -6.95 -7.44 19.48
CA ASP A 50 -7.18 -6.28 18.62
C ASP A 50 -6.13 -6.20 17.51
N LYS A 51 -4.84 -6.36 17.84
CA LYS A 51 -3.75 -6.44 16.85
C LYS A 51 -4.01 -7.54 15.81
N SER A 52 -4.35 -8.74 16.25
CA SER A 52 -4.62 -9.86 15.33
C SER A 52 -5.81 -9.58 14.41
N SER A 53 -6.86 -8.92 14.93
CA SER A 53 -8.00 -8.50 14.12
C SER A 53 -7.59 -7.49 13.05
N ILE A 54 -6.82 -6.47 13.43
CA ILE A 54 -6.34 -5.42 12.52
C ILE A 54 -5.40 -6.01 11.46
N GLU A 55 -4.49 -6.92 11.84
CA GLU A 55 -3.57 -7.60 10.92
C GLU A 55 -4.32 -8.39 9.84
N LYS A 56 -5.40 -9.08 10.23
CA LYS A 56 -6.26 -9.82 9.29
C LYS A 56 -6.95 -8.89 8.30
N GLU A 57 -7.54 -7.80 8.78
CA GLU A 57 -8.19 -6.84 7.89
C GLU A 57 -7.20 -6.15 6.96
N PHE A 58 -6.02 -5.80 7.48
CA PHE A 58 -4.94 -5.20 6.71
C PHE A 58 -4.48 -6.10 5.57
N HIS A 59 -4.19 -7.37 5.86
CA HIS A 59 -3.80 -8.35 4.84
C HIS A 59 -4.88 -8.54 3.79
N ARG A 60 -6.14 -8.60 4.21
CA ARG A 60 -7.28 -8.70 3.28
C ARG A 60 -7.32 -7.51 2.33
N ARG A 61 -7.28 -6.28 2.87
CA ARG A 61 -7.34 -5.05 2.07
C ARG A 61 -6.14 -4.88 1.15
N LYS A 62 -4.92 -5.22 1.62
CA LYS A 62 -3.70 -5.19 0.80
C LYS A 62 -3.83 -6.13 -0.40
N LYS A 63 -4.34 -7.34 -0.17
CA LYS A 63 -4.59 -8.33 -1.22
C LYS A 63 -5.63 -7.87 -2.23
N GLU A 64 -6.78 -7.37 -1.76
CA GLU A 64 -7.85 -6.83 -2.62
C GLU A 64 -7.32 -5.69 -3.50
N PHE A 65 -6.52 -4.79 -2.92
CA PHE A 65 -5.89 -3.70 -3.66
C PHE A 65 -4.90 -4.18 -4.72
N GLU A 66 -4.01 -5.11 -4.38
CA GLU A 66 -3.04 -5.66 -5.33
C GLU A 66 -3.72 -6.40 -6.48
N GLU A 67 -4.78 -7.16 -6.20
CA GLU A 67 -5.59 -7.85 -7.21
C GLU A 67 -6.29 -6.84 -8.14
N GLU A 68 -6.96 -5.82 -7.60
CA GLU A 68 -7.64 -4.79 -8.40
C GLU A 68 -6.64 -3.98 -9.23
N TYR A 69 -5.51 -3.59 -8.64
CA TYR A 69 -4.46 -2.85 -9.33
C TYR A 69 -3.88 -3.66 -10.49
N ASN A 70 -3.55 -4.93 -10.26
CA ASN A 70 -3.02 -5.80 -11.31
C ASN A 70 -4.05 -6.09 -12.40
N SER A 71 -5.32 -6.28 -12.03
CA SER A 71 -6.42 -6.48 -13.00
C SER A 71 -6.65 -5.24 -13.86
N LYS A 72 -6.69 -4.04 -13.25
CA LYS A 72 -6.78 -2.77 -14.00
C LYS A 72 -5.54 -2.53 -14.84
N LYS A 73 -4.34 -2.80 -14.34
CA LYS A 73 -3.11 -2.68 -15.13
C LYS A 73 -3.13 -3.63 -16.33
N ALA A 74 -3.52 -4.88 -16.14
CA ALA A 74 -3.59 -5.87 -17.21
C ALA A 74 -4.61 -5.50 -18.30
N SER A 75 -5.75 -4.92 -17.93
CA SER A 75 -6.78 -4.46 -18.88
C SER A 75 -6.45 -3.13 -19.55
N VAL A 76 -5.83 -2.20 -18.82
CA VAL A 76 -5.52 -0.84 -19.31
C VAL A 76 -4.20 -0.80 -20.10
N SER A 77 -3.20 -1.65 -19.79
CA SER A 77 -1.93 -1.70 -20.51
C SER A 77 -2.08 -1.90 -22.03
N PRO A 78 -2.87 -2.86 -22.54
CA PRO A 78 -3.06 -3.01 -23.98
C PRO A 78 -3.82 -1.83 -24.62
N MET A 79 -4.73 -1.18 -23.88
CA MET A 79 -5.40 0.05 -24.35
C MET A 79 -4.45 1.24 -24.41
N LEU A 80 -3.58 1.41 -23.41
CA LEU A 80 -2.57 2.46 -23.37
C LEU A 80 -1.51 2.29 -24.47
N GLU A 81 -1.06 1.05 -24.71
CA GLU A 81 -0.15 0.72 -25.80
C GLU A 81 -0.75 1.11 -27.17
N LYS A 82 -1.99 0.70 -27.42
CA LYS A 82 -2.72 1.08 -28.64
C LYS A 82 -2.92 2.60 -28.74
N SER A 83 -3.33 3.25 -27.66
CA SER A 83 -3.55 4.71 -27.63
C SER A 83 -2.26 5.49 -27.88
N LYS A 84 -1.11 5.06 -27.32
CA LYS A 84 0.20 5.66 -27.61
C LYS A 84 0.60 5.52 -29.07
N ALA A 85 0.38 4.35 -29.67
CA ALA A 85 0.68 4.12 -31.09
C ALA A 85 -0.16 5.05 -31.98
N HIS A 86 -1.46 5.17 -31.71
CA HIS A 86 -2.33 6.10 -32.44
C HIS A 86 -1.97 7.56 -32.21
N PHE A 87 -1.61 7.94 -30.99
CA PHE A 87 -1.21 9.30 -30.65
C PHE A 87 0.09 9.69 -31.37
N LEU A 88 1.10 8.82 -31.40
CA LEU A 88 2.35 9.05 -32.14
C LEU A 88 2.13 9.15 -33.64
N ALA A 89 1.25 8.31 -34.20
CA ALA A 89 0.87 8.37 -35.61
C ALA A 89 0.19 9.72 -35.94
N GLY A 90 -0.79 10.14 -35.13
CA GLY A 90 -1.46 11.44 -35.29
C GLY A 90 -0.50 12.63 -35.15
N LEU A 91 0.45 12.58 -34.21
CA LEU A 91 1.49 13.60 -34.07
C LEU A 91 2.40 13.67 -35.30
N LYS A 92 2.72 12.52 -35.90
CA LYS A 92 3.54 12.44 -37.12
C LYS A 92 2.81 13.00 -38.33
N GLU A 93 1.52 12.71 -38.48
CA GLU A 93 0.68 13.27 -39.53
C GLU A 93 0.50 14.79 -39.37
N LEU A 94 0.25 15.26 -38.13
CA LEU A 94 0.15 16.69 -37.83
C LEU A 94 1.45 17.43 -38.15
N THR A 95 2.60 16.88 -37.75
CA THR A 95 3.91 17.51 -38.05
C THR A 95 4.23 17.52 -39.54
N GLN A 96 3.82 16.48 -40.30
CA GLN A 96 3.96 16.46 -41.76
C GLN A 96 3.04 17.48 -42.45
N ALA A 97 1.79 17.60 -42.01
CA ALA A 97 0.84 18.60 -42.53
C ALA A 97 1.34 20.03 -42.26
N VAL A 98 1.79 20.30 -41.04
CA VAL A 98 2.39 21.60 -40.66
C VAL A 98 3.65 21.88 -41.49
N LYS A 99 4.53 20.90 -41.68
CA LYS A 99 5.75 21.07 -42.50
C LYS A 99 5.42 21.34 -43.97
N THR A 100 4.37 20.73 -44.50
CA THR A 100 3.91 20.94 -45.89
C THR A 100 3.32 22.34 -46.06
N LEU A 101 2.53 22.80 -45.11
CA LEU A 101 1.98 24.16 -45.10
C LEU A 101 3.06 25.24 -44.99
N ILE A 102 4.13 25.00 -44.22
CA ILE A 102 5.27 25.92 -44.11
C ILE A 102 6.15 25.91 -45.37
N LYS A 103 6.25 24.78 -46.08
CA LYS A 103 7.10 24.63 -47.28
C LYS A 103 6.43 25.12 -48.57
N ASN A 104 5.10 25.19 -48.59
CA ASN A 104 4.30 25.73 -49.71
C ASN A 104 3.94 27.22 -49.53
N LYS A 105 4.64 27.93 -48.63
CA LYS A 105 4.55 29.37 -48.43
C LYS A 105 5.90 29.99 -48.78
#